data_AF-A0A4R2ZGX6-F1
#
_entry.id   AF-A0A4R2ZGX6-F1
#
_cell.length_a   1.000
_cell.length_b   1.000
_cell.length_c   1.000
_cell.angle_alpha   90.00
_cell.angle_beta   90.00
_cell.angle_gamma   90.00
#
_symmetry.space_group_name_H-M   'P 1'
#
loop_
_entity.id
_entity.type
_entity.pdbx_description
1 polymer ?
#
loop_
_entity_poly.entity_id
_entity_poly.type
_entity_poly.pdbx_seq_one_letter_code
_entity_poly.pdbx_strand_id
1 'polypeptide(L)' 'MLNKLDKIADNISFSERVRLGIQKALIKLAHETAEKNGTLVVKINGEIKEVAAKELLNTLPKE' A
#
# COMPACT_ATOMS: atom_id res chain seq x y z
N MET A 1 5.41 5.78 9.20
CA MET A 1 6.06 4.64 8.52
C MET A 1 6.80 4.98 7.23
N LEU A 2 6.41 6.01 6.44
CA LEU A 2 7.17 6.43 5.25
C LEU A 2 8.66 6.69 5.55
N ASN A 3 8.94 7.33 6.69
CA ASN A 3 10.29 7.78 7.08
C ASN A 3 11.25 6.65 7.51
N LYS A 4 10.76 5.44 7.86
CA LYS A 4 11.64 4.31 8.24
C LYS A 4 12.24 3.62 7.00
N LEU A 5 11.54 3.66 5.87
CA LEU A 5 12.00 3.08 4.60
C LEU A 5 13.01 3.98 3.88
N ASP A 6 12.99 5.28 4.16
CA ASP A 6 13.93 6.24 3.56
C ASP A 6 15.37 6.05 4.07
N LYS A 7 15.54 5.54 5.30
CA LYS A 7 16.88 5.20 5.86
C LYS A 7 17.49 3.92 5.29
N ILE A 8 16.72 3.09 4.60
CA ILE A 8 17.17 1.79 4.05
C ILE A 8 17.74 1.95 2.63
N ALA A 9 17.55 3.13 2.01
CA ALA A 9 17.74 3.33 0.58
C ALA A 9 19.17 3.05 0.07
N ASP A 10 20.21 3.20 0.90
CA ASP A 10 21.60 3.14 0.43
C ASP A 10 22.17 1.72 0.31
N ASN A 11 21.51 0.69 0.84
CA ASN A 11 22.06 -0.67 0.86
C ASN A 11 21.08 -1.77 0.38
N ILE A 12 20.04 -1.40 -0.37
CA ILE A 12 19.07 -2.35 -0.95
C ILE A 12 19.19 -2.42 -2.46
N SER A 13 18.91 -3.61 -3.01
CA SER A 13 18.93 -3.84 -4.45
C SER A 13 17.92 -2.95 -5.18
N PHE A 14 18.14 -2.73 -6.48
CA PHE A 14 17.19 -1.98 -7.31
C PHE A 14 15.77 -2.58 -7.26
N SER A 15 15.66 -3.92 -7.31
CA SER A 15 14.36 -4.60 -7.22
C SER A 15 13.64 -4.29 -5.90
N GLU A 16 14.37 -4.20 -4.80
CA GLU A 16 13.80 -3.85 -3.49
C GLU A 16 13.37 -2.38 -3.44
N ARG A 17 14.16 -1.46 -4.03
CA ARG A 17 13.75 -0.06 -4.19
C ARG A 17 12.45 0.08 -4.98
N VAL A 18 12.32 -0.66 -6.09
CA VAL A 18 11.10 -0.68 -6.91
C VAL A 18 9.92 -1.23 -6.11
N ARG A 19 10.10 -2.35 -5.40
CA ARG A 19 9.06 -2.95 -4.54
C ARG A 19 8.55 -1.94 -3.51
N LEU A 20 9.46 -1.25 -2.81
CA LEU A 20 9.10 -0.23 -1.83
C LEU A 20 8.39 0.97 -2.46
N GLY A 21 8.83 1.43 -3.63
CA GLY A 21 8.18 2.50 -4.36
C GLY A 21 6.73 2.16 -4.74
N ILE A 22 6.51 0.96 -5.28
CA ILE A 22 5.17 0.44 -5.61
C ILE A 22 4.32 0.34 -4.34
N GLN A 23 4.87 -0.22 -3.26
CA GLN A 23 4.16 -0.31 -1.98
C GLN A 23 3.71 1.07 -1.47
N LYS A 24 4.59 2.07 -1.51
CA LYS A 24 4.26 3.45 -1.11
C LYS A 24 3.16 4.04 -2.00
N ALA A 25 3.24 3.85 -3.31
CA ALA A 25 2.25 4.35 -4.26
C ALA A 25 0.87 3.74 -4.02
N LEU A 26 0.79 2.42 -3.80
CA LEU A 26 -0.44 1.71 -3.51
C LEU A 26 -1.07 2.12 -2.17
N ILE A 27 -0.24 2.29 -1.12
CA ILE A 27 -0.70 2.79 0.17
C ILE A 27 -1.28 4.20 0.03
N LYS A 28 -0.58 5.09 -0.69
CA LYS A 28 -1.05 6.45 -0.96
C LYS A 28 -2.39 6.44 -1.71
N LEU A 29 -2.54 5.62 -2.74
CA LEU A 29 -3.79 5.45 -3.48
C LEU A 29 -4.94 5.02 -2.56
N ALA A 30 -4.70 4.05 -1.68
CA ALA A 30 -5.69 3.58 -0.72
C ALA A 30 -6.11 4.69 0.27
N HIS A 31 -5.15 5.49 0.76
CA HIS A 31 -5.44 6.66 1.60
C HIS A 31 -6.30 7.70 0.89
N GLU A 32 -5.89 8.16 -0.29
CA GLU A 32 -6.64 9.18 -1.06
C GLU A 32 -8.04 8.70 -1.45
N THR A 33 -8.20 7.40 -1.71
CA THR A 33 -9.51 6.79 -2.00
C THR A 33 -10.37 6.72 -0.73
N ALA A 34 -9.79 6.38 0.42
CA ALA A 34 -10.50 6.33 1.69
C ALA A 34 -10.99 7.71 2.15
N GLU A 35 -10.20 8.78 1.93
CA GLU A 35 -10.60 10.17 2.18
C GLU A 35 -11.86 10.58 1.41
N LYS A 36 -12.07 9.96 0.24
CA LYS A 36 -13.24 10.16 -0.62
C LYS A 36 -14.36 9.16 -0.35
N ASN A 37 -14.27 8.34 0.71
CA ASN A 37 -15.16 7.22 1.02
C ASN A 37 -15.33 6.23 -0.16
N GLY A 38 -14.29 6.10 -0.99
CA GLY A 38 -14.30 5.24 -2.18
C GLY A 38 -13.95 3.79 -1.89
N THR A 39 -14.12 2.98 -2.93
CA THR A 39 -13.80 1.55 -2.98
C THR A 39 -12.63 1.28 -3.92
N LEU A 40 -11.94 0.16 -3.71
CA LEU A 40 -10.91 -0.37 -4.60
C LEU A 40 -11.27 -1.79 -5.00
N VAL A 41 -11.06 -2.12 -6.27
CA VAL A 41 -11.18 -3.48 -6.77
C VAL A 41 -9.84 -4.18 -6.60
N VAL A 42 -9.82 -5.23 -5.77
CA VAL A 42 -8.62 -5.99 -5.42
C VAL A 42 -8.85 -7.48 -5.58
N LYS A 43 -7.77 -8.23 -5.82
CA LYS A 43 -7.81 -9.69 -5.85
C LYS A 43 -7.29 -10.24 -4.52
N ILE A 44 -8.16 -10.87 -3.72
CA ILE A 44 -7.82 -11.46 -2.43
C ILE A 44 -8.14 -12.95 -2.49
N ASN A 45 -7.17 -13.82 -2.16
CA ASN A 45 -7.33 -15.28 -2.17
C ASN A 45 -7.84 -15.83 -3.52
N GLY A 46 -7.46 -15.22 -4.64
CA GLY A 46 -7.93 -15.63 -5.97
C GLY A 46 -9.23 -14.98 -6.43
N GLU A 47 -9.98 -14.35 -5.54
CA GLU A 47 -11.28 -13.74 -5.84
C GLU A 47 -11.15 -12.22 -6.04
N ILE A 48 -11.79 -11.69 -7.08
CA ILE A 48 -11.88 -10.25 -7.32
C ILE A 48 -13.03 -9.72 -6.48
N LYS A 49 -12.74 -8.75 -5.60
CA LYS A 49 -13.71 -8.11 -4.73
C LYS A 49 -13.54 -6.61 -4.75
N GLU A 50 -14.66 -5.91 -4.67
CA GLU A 50 -14.70 -4.49 -4.37
C GLU A 50 -14.70 -4.32 -2.85
N VAL A 51 -13.73 -3.56 -2.32
CA VAL A 51 -13.54 -3.39 -0.88
C VAL A 51 -13.43 -1.90 -0.58
N ALA A 52 -14.04 -1.46 0.53
CA ALA A 52 -13.88 -0.08 0.98
C ALA A 52 -12.41 0.22 1.27
N ALA A 53 -11.88 1.32 0.72
CA ALA A 53 -10.47 1.64 0.88
C ALA A 53 -10.07 1.81 2.36
N LYS A 54 -11.00 2.30 3.19
CA LYS A 54 -10.85 2.41 4.65
C LYS A 54 -10.64 1.04 5.33
N GLU A 55 -11.31 0.00 4.87
CA GLU A 55 -11.15 -1.36 5.39
C GLU A 55 -9.80 -1.94 4.98
N LEU A 56 -9.36 -1.72 3.73
CA LEU A 56 -8.05 -2.15 3.26
C LEU A 56 -6.92 -1.54 4.09
N LEU A 57 -7.00 -0.25 4.44
CA LEU A 57 -6.00 0.40 5.31
C LEU A 57 -5.86 -0.26 6.68
N ASN A 58 -6.94 -0.86 7.22
CA ASN A 58 -6.89 -1.57 8.50
C ASN A 58 -6.12 -2.90 8.42
N THR A 59 -6.00 -3.47 7.22
CA THR A 59 -5.27 -4.73 6.96
C THR A 59 -3.80 -4.52 6.66
N LEU A 60 -3.36 -3.27 6.49
CA LEU A 60 -1.94 -2.97 6.35
C LEU A 60 -1.20 -3.45 7.60
N PRO A 61 0.03 -3.97 7.45
CA PRO A 61 0.86 -4.31 8.59
C PRO A 61 0.95 -3.10 9.52
N LYS A 62 0.35 -3.23 10.71
CA LYS A 62 0.53 -2.28 11.80
C LYS A 62 1.91 -2.51 12.40
N GLU A 63 2.53 -1.45 12.92
CA GLU A 63 3.77 -1.61 13.69
C GLU A 63 3.62 -2.63 14.82
#